data_AF-A0A3D2P9I7-F1
#
_entry.id   AF-A0A3D2P9I7-F1
#
_cell.length_a   1.000
_cell.length_b   1.000
_cell.length_c   1.000
_cell.angle_alpha   90.00
_cell.angle_beta   90.00
_cell.angle_gamma   90.00
#
_symmetry.space_group_name_H-M   'P 1'
#
loop_
_entity.id
_entity.type
_entity.pdbx_description
1 polymer ?
#
loop_
_entity_poly.entity_id
_entity_poly.type
_entity_poly.pdbx_seq_one_letter_code
_entity_poly.pdbx_strand_id
1 'polypeptide(L)'
;GYLFALVYVLLVRPTSLFLLVVGIEIAFFGLLIRFWAAGYLRKSEELCISGPYAYVRHPLYLGSFLLGFGFCLAGSSVKYWARSSI
;
A
#
# COMPACT_ATOMS: atom_id res chain seq x y z
N GLY A 1 -11.45 2.78 -4.66
CA GLY A 1 -10.30 2.27 -3.89
C GLY A 1 -9.81 0.95 -4.47
N TYR A 2 -10.37 -0.17 -4.01
CA TYR A 2 -9.90 -1.52 -4.37
C TYR A 2 -10.07 -1.90 -5.86
N LEU A 3 -11.10 -1.38 -6.53
CA LEU A 3 -11.27 -1.58 -7.98
C LEU A 3 -10.12 -0.95 -8.79
N PHE A 4 -9.64 0.22 -8.37
CA PHE A 4 -8.50 0.91 -9.00
C PHE A 4 -7.19 0.12 -8.81
N ALA A 5 -7.01 -0.49 -7.64
CA ALA A 5 -5.89 -1.39 -7.37
C ALA A 5 -5.88 -2.60 -8.32
N LEU A 6 -7.04 -3.21 -8.56
CA LEU A 6 -7.16 -4.36 -9.46
C LEU A 6 -6.87 -3.99 -10.91
N VAL A 7 -7.44 -2.87 -11.38
CA VAL A 7 -7.17 -2.31 -12.72
C VAL A 7 -5.69 -1.96 -12.87
N TYR A 8 -5.06 -1.39 -11.84
CA TYR A 8 -3.64 -1.08 -11.85
C TYR A 8 -2.79 -2.33 -12.11
N VAL A 9 -3.01 -3.41 -11.36
CA VAL A 9 -2.27 -4.67 -11.51
C VAL A 9 -2.44 -5.28 -12.91
N LEU A 10 -3.64 -5.19 -13.48
CA LEU A 10 -3.92 -5.71 -14.83
C LEU A 10 -3.27 -4.88 -15.95
N LEU A 11 -3.12 -3.56 -15.73
CA LEU A 11 -2.56 -2.64 -16.72
C LEU A 11 -1.05 -2.44 -16.56
N VAL A 12 -0.48 -2.74 -15.39
CA VAL A 12 0.95 -2.57 -15.14
C VAL A 12 1.75 -3.49 -16.05
N ARG A 13 2.75 -2.92 -16.74
CA ARG A 13 3.76 -3.69 -17.47
C ARG A 13 5.06 -3.62 -16.68
N PRO A 14 5.30 -4.57 -15.76
CA PRO A 14 6.44 -4.49 -14.87
C PRO A 14 7.73 -4.70 -15.64
N THR A 15 8.64 -3.74 -15.52
CA THR A 15 9.95 -3.80 -16.18
C THR A 15 10.96 -4.64 -15.38
N SER A 16 10.71 -4.81 -14.07
CA SER A 16 11.48 -5.65 -13.16
C SER A 16 10.54 -6.50 -12.31
N LEU A 17 10.67 -7.83 -12.39
CA LEU A 17 9.89 -8.75 -11.56
C LEU A 17 10.19 -8.58 -10.07
N PHE A 18 11.43 -8.21 -9.71
CA PHE A 18 11.81 -7.96 -8.33
C PHE A 18 11.00 -6.80 -7.72
N LEU A 19 10.92 -5.67 -8.43
CA LEU A 19 10.17 -4.49 -7.96
C LEU A 19 8.66 -4.73 -7.93
N LEU A 20 8.16 -5.56 -8.86
CA LEU A 20 6.77 -6.03 -8.83
C LEU A 20 6.48 -6.79 -7.53
N VAL A 21 7.28 -7.79 -7.18
CA VAL A 21 7.07 -8.60 -5.97
C VAL A 21 7.16 -7.74 -4.71
N VAL A 22 8.21 -6.92 -4.58
CA VAL A 22 8.38 -6.02 -3.44
C VAL A 22 7.21 -5.03 -3.33
N GLY A 23 6.77 -4.46 -4.45
CA GLY A 23 5.63 -3.54 -4.48
C GLY A 23 4.31 -4.21 -4.06
N ILE A 24 4.07 -5.45 -4.49
CA ILE A 24 2.89 -6.23 -4.10
C ILE A 24 2.92 -6.53 -2.60
N GLU A 25 4.06 -6.96 -2.04
CA GLU A 25 4.20 -7.23 -0.61
C GLU A 25 3.90 -5.99 0.23
N ILE A 26 4.48 -4.85 -0.14
CA ILE A 26 4.24 -3.57 0.55
C ILE A 26 2.75 -3.18 0.47
N ALA A 27 2.14 -3.31 -0.70
CA ALA A 27 0.72 -2.99 -0.87
C ALA A 27 -0.18 -3.94 -0.04
N PHE A 28 0.19 -5.21 0.04
CA PHE A 28 -0.49 -6.21 0.87
C PHE A 28 -0.42 -5.86 2.37
N PHE A 29 0.74 -5.46 2.87
CA PHE A 29 0.87 -4.98 4.25
C PHE A 29 0.02 -3.72 4.51
N GLY A 30 0.00 -2.77 3.57
CA GLY A 30 -0.87 -1.60 3.65
C GLY A 30 -2.35 -1.98 3.75
N LEU A 31 -2.76 -3.02 3.04
CA LEU A 31 -4.12 -3.56 3.07
C LEU A 31 -4.45 -4.22 4.42
N LEU A 32 -3.53 -5.02 4.96
CA LEU A 32 -3.69 -5.63 6.28
C LEU A 32 -3.86 -4.58 7.39
N ILE A 33 -3.05 -3.52 7.37
CA ILE A 33 -3.18 -2.40 8.31
C ILE A 33 -4.56 -1.73 8.19
N ARG A 34 -5.08 -1.56 6.97
CA ARG A 34 -6.44 -1.01 6.77
C ARG A 34 -7.52 -1.95 7.31
N PHE A 35 -7.41 -3.25 7.07
CA PHE A 35 -8.36 -4.23 7.60
C PHE A 35 -8.33 -4.26 9.13
N TRP A 36 -7.14 -4.26 9.73
CA TRP A 36 -6.97 -4.22 11.17
C TRP A 36 -7.56 -2.93 11.76
N ALA A 37 -7.27 -1.78 11.16
CA ALA A 37 -7.85 -0.50 11.60
C ALA A 37 -9.37 -0.44 11.44
N ALA A 38 -9.91 -0.95 10.33
CA ALA A 38 -11.36 -0.99 10.10
C ALA A 38 -12.07 -1.91 11.09
N GLY A 39 -11.44 -3.04 11.48
CA GLY A 39 -11.98 -3.95 12.50
C GLY A 39 -12.01 -3.35 13.90
N TYR A 40 -11.06 -2.46 14.22
CA TYR A 40 -11.04 -1.72 15.49
C TYR A 40 -11.89 -0.44 15.46
N LEU A 41 -12.33 0.01 14.28
CA LEU A 41 -13.21 1.15 14.12
C LEU A 41 -14.67 0.76 14.48
N ARG A 42 -14.94 0.46 15.76
CA ARG A 42 -16.32 0.34 16.26
C ARG A 42 -16.90 1.74 16.38
N LYS A 43 -17.70 2.09 15.38
CA LYS A 43 -18.42 3.36 15.22
C LYS A 43 -19.52 3.49 16.29
N SER A 44 -19.17 3.59 17.57
CA SER A 44 -20.10 4.11 18.59
C SER A 44 -19.50 4.50 19.93
N GLU A 45 -18.40 3.94 20.44
CA GLU A 45 -18.02 4.24 21.84
C GLU A 45 -16.51 4.33 22.04
N GLU A 46 -16.09 5.48 22.57
CA GLU A 46 -14.76 5.84 23.08
C GLU A 46 -13.62 6.00 22.07
N LEU A 47 -12.69 6.92 22.38
CA LEU A 47 -11.42 7.05 21.69
C LEU A 47 -10.73 5.68 21.68
N CYS A 48 -10.78 4.99 20.55
CA CYS A 48 -10.17 3.69 20.38
C CYS A 48 -8.64 3.82 20.48
N ILE A 49 -8.10 3.69 21.69
CA ILE A 49 -6.66 3.63 22.00
C ILE A 49 -6.09 2.20 21.86
N SER A 50 -6.90 1.25 21.41
CA SER A 50 -6.52 -0.16 21.26
C SER A 50 -6.28 -0.55 19.80
N GLY A 51 -5.40 -1.53 19.58
CA GLY A 51 -5.03 -2.01 18.25
C GLY A 51 -4.13 -1.03 17.48
N PRO A 52 -4.31 -0.86 16.16
CA PRO A 52 -3.39 -0.07 15.33
C PRO A 52 -3.43 1.44 15.66
N TYR A 53 -4.53 1.90 16.28
CA TYR A 53 -4.67 3.27 16.79
C TYR A 53 -3.77 3.58 17.99
N ALA A 54 -3.20 2.57 18.65
CA ALA A 54 -2.21 2.73 19.71
C ALA A 54 -0.83 3.17 19.16
N TYR A 55 -0.50 2.77 17.93
CA TYR A 55 0.81 3.03 17.32
C TYR A 55 0.82 4.30 16.48
N VAL A 56 -0.30 4.61 15.79
CA VAL A 56 -0.43 5.79 14.94
C VAL A 56 -1.83 6.38 15.05
N ARG A 57 -1.96 7.71 15.02
CA ARG A 57 -3.26 8.40 15.13
C ARG A 57 -4.20 8.12 13.93
N HIS A 58 -3.62 7.78 12.78
CA HIS A 58 -4.33 7.64 11.52
C HIS A 58 -3.91 6.35 10.76
N PRO A 59 -4.16 5.16 11.33
CA PRO A 59 -3.69 3.89 10.76
C PRO A 59 -4.30 3.59 9.39
N LEU A 60 -5.53 4.06 9.12
CA LEU A 60 -6.15 3.96 7.80
C LEU A 60 -5.37 4.74 6.72
N TYR A 61 -4.79 5.88 7.07
CA TYR A 61 -3.97 6.69 6.16
C TYR A 61 -2.61 6.06 5.94
N LEU A 62 -1.99 5.52 7.00
CA LEU A 62 -0.75 4.76 6.87
C LEU A 62 -0.92 3.58 5.91
N GLY A 63 -2.01 2.83 6.07
CA GLY A 63 -2.32 1.72 5.18
C GLY A 63 -2.58 2.18 3.73
N SER A 64 -3.28 3.30 3.51
CA SER A 64 -3.42 3.89 2.16
C SER A 64 -2.08 4.28 1.54
N PHE A 65 -1.19 4.90 2.32
CA PHE A 65 0.10 5.36 1.86
C PHE A 65 0.97 4.18 1.41
N LEU A 66 1.06 3.13 2.22
CA LEU A 66 1.78 1.90 1.87
C LEU A 66 1.19 1.25 0.61
N LEU A 67 -0.14 1.25 0.48
CA LEU A 67 -0.82 0.70 -0.68
C LEU A 67 -0.49 1.48 -1.97
N GLY A 68 -0.48 2.81 -1.91
CA GLY A 68 -0.06 3.65 -3.03
C GLY A 68 1.43 3.52 -3.36
N PHE A 69 2.28 3.48 -2.35
CA PHE A 69 3.73 3.33 -2.52
C PHE A 69 4.10 1.97 -3.14
N GLY A 70 3.47 0.89 -2.67
CA GLY A 70 3.63 -0.44 -3.24
C GLY A 70 3.24 -0.50 -4.71
N PHE A 71 2.14 0.16 -5.11
CA PHE A 71 1.81 0.29 -6.53
C PHE A 71 2.86 1.07 -7.30
N CYS A 72 3.28 2.25 -6.83
CA CYS A 72 4.33 3.03 -7.49
C CYS A 72 5.61 2.21 -7.74
N LEU A 73 6.03 1.39 -6.78
CA LEU A 73 7.17 0.48 -6.95
C LEU A 73 6.89 -0.62 -7.97
N ALA A 74 5.71 -1.25 -7.90
CA ALA A 74 5.33 -2.34 -8.79
C ALA A 74 5.30 -1.95 -10.28
N GLY A 75 4.89 -0.71 -10.59
CA GLY A 75 4.91 -0.19 -11.96
C GLY A 75 6.14 0.63 -12.33
N SER A 76 7.10 0.80 -11.42
CA SER A 76 8.29 1.59 -11.69
C SER A 76 9.14 0.92 -12.79
N SER A 77 9.35 1.64 -13.88
CA SER A 77 10.27 1.23 -14.94
C SER A 77 11.65 1.84 -14.68
N VAL A 78 12.33 1.34 -13.64
CA VAL A 78 13.67 1.83 -13.22
C VAL A 78 14.73 1.69 -14.33
N LYS A 79 14.51 0.84 -15.34
CA LYS A 79 15.45 0.68 -16.48
C LYS A 79 15.72 1.98 -17.26
N TYR A 80 14.83 2.96 -17.25
CA TYR A 80 15.08 4.23 -17.95
C TYR A 80 15.99 5.18 -17.17
N TRP A 81 15.92 5.17 -15.84
CA TRP A 81 16.69 6.11 -15.00
C TRP A 81 18.16 5.66 -14.83
N ALA A 82 18.40 4.35 -14.74
CA ALA A 82 19.75 3.81 -14.62
C ALA A 82 20.58 3.86 -15.92
N ARG A 83 19.93 4.07 -17.08
CA ARG A 83 20.62 4.15 -18.39
C ARG A 83 20.90 5.57 -18.86
N SER A 84 20.33 6.59 -18.21
CA SER A 84 20.63 8.00 -18.47
C SER A 84 21.76 8.57 -17.58
N SER A 85 22.42 7.71 -16.80
CA SER A 85 23.47 8.07 -15.83
C SER A 85 24.83 7.39 -16.11
N ILE A 86 25.01 6.82 -17.30
CA ILE A 86 26.29 6.29 -17.82
C ILE A 86 26.61 7.00 -19.13
#